data_AF-A0A259PI63-F1
#
_entry.id   AF-A0A259PI63-F1
#
_cell.length_a   1.000
_cell.length_b   1.000
_cell.length_c   1.000
_cell.angle_alpha   90.00
_cell.angle_beta   90.00
_cell.angle_gamma   90.00
#
_symmetry.space_group_name_H-M   'P 1'
#
loop_
_entity.id
_entity.type
_entity.pdbx_description
1 polymer ?
#
loop_
_entity_poly.entity_id
_entity_poly.type
_entity_poly.pdbx_seq_one_letter_code
_entity_poly.pdbx_strand_id
1 'polypeptide(L)'
;MAELVFFSGTMDCGKSTLALQMHHNHAARGRDGVLFTRHDRAGTATISSRLGLARRANEVDDGTDFWAEVVHRRTHGRPVDYLIADEAQFYTAAQVDQLARVVDELAVDVFAFGISTDFRARLFPGSARLVELADRVEVLQVRALCWCGQRATHNARTVDGVMVVEG
;
A
#
# COMPACT_ATOMS: atom_id res chain seq x y z
N MET A 1 -11.72 2.76 -17.16
CA MET A 1 -11.69 1.40 -16.60
C MET A 1 -11.14 1.54 -15.18
N ALA A 2 -11.58 0.70 -14.24
CA ALA A 2 -10.92 0.69 -12.93
C ALA A 2 -9.47 0.20 -13.11
N GLU A 3 -8.54 0.65 -12.28
CA GLU A 3 -7.12 0.27 -12.38
C GLU A 3 -6.57 -0.26 -11.05
N LEU A 4 -5.68 -1.24 -11.13
CA LEU A 4 -4.75 -1.62 -10.06
C LEU A 4 -3.45 -0.83 -10.24
N VAL A 5 -3.22 0.15 -9.38
CA VAL A 5 -1.99 0.97 -9.40
C VAL A 5 -1.13 0.63 -8.18
N PHE A 6 0.12 0.22 -8.43
CA PHE A 6 1.11 0.00 -7.38
C PHE A 6 2.08 1.17 -7.28
N PHE A 7 1.92 1.97 -6.22
CA PHE A 7 2.84 3.03 -5.84
C PHE A 7 3.97 2.46 -4.97
N SER A 8 5.18 2.42 -5.55
CA SER A 8 6.36 1.93 -4.87
C SER A 8 7.40 3.01 -4.60
N GLY A 9 8.20 2.79 -3.57
CA GLY A 9 9.33 3.65 -3.22
C GLY A 9 9.97 3.19 -1.92
N THR A 10 11.13 3.74 -1.58
CA THR A 10 11.83 3.40 -0.33
C THR A 10 11.00 3.76 0.90
N MET A 11 11.43 3.39 2.09
CA MET A 11 10.96 4.07 3.29
C MET A 11 11.18 5.58 3.12
N ASP A 12 10.28 6.38 3.69
CA ASP A 12 10.40 7.83 3.82
C ASP A 12 10.23 8.65 2.54
N CYS A 13 9.81 8.02 1.45
CA CYS A 13 9.44 8.71 0.21
C CYS A 13 7.99 9.25 0.20
N GLY A 14 7.29 9.27 1.33
CA GLY A 14 5.96 9.89 1.44
C GLY A 14 4.77 9.04 0.97
N LYS A 15 4.90 7.70 0.88
CA LYS A 15 3.82 6.77 0.46
C LYS A 15 2.51 7.00 1.21
N SER A 16 2.52 6.94 2.53
CA SER A 16 1.32 7.11 3.35
C SER A 16 0.74 8.53 3.25
N THR A 17 1.57 9.56 3.01
CA THR A 17 1.06 10.91 2.71
C THR A 17 0.27 10.93 1.41
N LEU A 18 0.82 10.34 0.33
CA LEU A 18 0.14 10.25 -0.95
C LEU A 18 -1.16 9.44 -0.84
N ALA A 19 -1.14 8.30 -0.15
CA ALA A 19 -2.32 7.47 0.09
C ALA A 19 -3.45 8.26 0.77
N LEU A 20 -3.13 8.99 1.84
CA LEU A 20 -4.10 9.82 2.56
C LEU A 20 -4.57 11.02 1.75
N GLN A 21 -3.69 11.63 0.94
CA GLN A 21 -4.05 12.72 0.04
C GLN A 21 -4.99 12.23 -1.07
N MET A 22 -4.74 11.05 -1.65
CA MET A 22 -5.63 10.43 -2.63
C MET A 22 -6.99 10.13 -2.01
N HIS A 23 -7.02 9.51 -0.82
CA HIS A 23 -8.28 9.28 -0.10
C HIS A 23 -9.07 10.59 0.11
N HIS A 24 -8.39 11.65 0.58
CA HIS A 24 -9.02 12.95 0.76
C HIS A 24 -9.61 13.51 -0.54
N ASN A 25 -8.85 13.47 -1.64
CA ASN A 25 -9.27 14.00 -2.93
C ASN A 25 -10.48 13.24 -3.50
N HIS A 26 -10.48 11.90 -3.40
CA HIS A 26 -11.61 11.08 -3.85
C HIS A 26 -12.85 11.31 -2.99
N ALA A 27 -12.70 11.34 -1.67
CA ALA A 27 -13.80 11.60 -0.75
C ALA A 27 -14.40 13.00 -0.94
N ALA A 28 -13.57 14.02 -1.21
CA ALA A 28 -14.03 15.37 -1.54
C ALA A 28 -14.84 15.44 -2.85
N ARG A 29 -14.77 14.42 -3.70
CA ARG A 29 -15.61 14.25 -4.91
C ARG A 29 -16.76 13.27 -4.71
N GLY A 30 -17.08 12.93 -3.47
CA GLY A 30 -18.21 12.07 -3.12
C GLY A 30 -17.98 10.58 -3.37
N ARG A 31 -16.74 10.14 -3.60
CA ARG A 31 -16.41 8.71 -3.77
C ARG A 31 -16.16 8.04 -2.42
N ASP A 32 -16.74 6.86 -2.20
CA ASP A 32 -16.53 6.06 -0.98
C ASP A 32 -15.32 5.13 -1.13
N GLY A 33 -14.40 5.23 -0.18
CA GLY A 33 -13.14 4.49 -0.19
C GLY A 33 -12.94 3.65 1.07
N VAL A 34 -12.33 2.48 0.90
CA VAL A 34 -11.96 1.60 2.01
C VAL A 34 -10.44 1.58 2.16
N LEU A 35 -9.96 1.88 3.36
CA LEU A 35 -8.52 1.93 3.67
C LEU A 35 -8.11 0.65 4.38
N PHE A 36 -7.00 0.06 3.95
CA PHE A 36 -6.39 -1.12 4.51
C PHE A 36 -4.94 -0.84 4.85
N THR A 37 -4.46 -1.45 5.93
CA THR A 37 -3.04 -1.42 6.32
C THR A 37 -2.68 -2.73 7.01
N ARG A 38 -1.41 -3.09 7.02
CA ARG A 38 -0.91 -4.29 7.70
C ARG A 38 0.33 -3.95 8.52
N HIS A 39 0.40 -4.53 9.72
CA HIS A 39 1.53 -4.33 10.62
C HIS A 39 1.74 -2.86 10.98
N ASP A 40 0.65 -2.14 11.26
CA ASP A 40 0.74 -0.78 11.80
C ASP A 40 1.46 -0.83 13.15
N ARG A 41 2.58 -0.12 13.21
CA ARG A 41 3.48 -0.06 14.36
C ARG A 41 2.83 0.60 15.58
N ALA A 42 1.69 1.29 15.40
CA ALA A 42 0.93 1.93 16.47
C ALA A 42 -0.10 1.01 17.16
N GLY A 43 -0.31 -0.22 16.66
CA GLY A 43 -1.23 -1.21 17.28
C GLY A 43 -2.72 -0.92 17.07
N THR A 44 -3.06 0.12 16.32
CA THR A 44 -4.43 0.52 16.02
C THR A 44 -4.59 0.79 14.52
N ALA A 45 -4.60 -0.24 13.66
CA ALA A 45 -4.93 -0.19 12.22
C ALA A 45 -5.12 1.22 11.63
N THR A 46 -4.04 2.00 11.51
CA THR A 46 -4.06 3.41 11.13
C THR A 46 -3.00 3.65 10.07
N ILE A 47 -3.41 4.25 8.96
CA ILE A 47 -2.46 4.79 8.00
C ILE A 47 -2.00 6.14 8.58
N SER A 48 -0.72 6.23 8.93
CA SER A 48 -0.11 7.44 9.44
C SER A 48 1.08 7.86 8.60
N SER A 49 1.26 9.17 8.42
CA SER A 49 2.38 9.74 7.68
C SER A 49 3.30 10.52 8.60
N ARG A 50 4.56 10.66 8.19
CA ARG A 50 5.56 11.47 8.91
C ARG A 50 5.24 12.97 8.94
N LEU A 51 4.31 13.43 8.11
CA LEU A 51 3.83 14.81 8.09
C LEU A 51 2.61 15.03 9.02
N GLY A 52 2.28 14.06 9.87
CA GLY A 52 1.24 14.19 10.88
C GLY A 52 -0.18 13.89 10.38
N LEU A 53 -0.36 13.51 9.11
CA LEU A 53 -1.65 13.00 8.63
C LEU A 53 -1.88 11.58 9.18
N ALA A 54 -3.09 11.30 9.64
CA ALA A 54 -3.49 9.97 10.10
C ALA A 54 -4.96 9.69 9.78
N ARG A 55 -5.27 8.44 9.43
CA ARG A 55 -6.63 7.96 9.22
C ARG A 55 -6.76 6.51 9.65
N ARG A 56 -7.86 6.19 10.33
CA ARG A 56 -8.20 4.80 10.65
C ARG A 56 -8.39 4.00 9.37
N ALA A 57 -7.85 2.79 9.37
CA ALA A 57 -7.94 1.79 8.32
C ALA A 57 -8.44 0.46 8.92
N ASN A 58 -8.62 -0.52 8.05
CA ASN A 58 -8.86 -1.90 8.44
C ASN A 58 -7.52 -2.65 8.47
N GLU A 59 -7.26 -3.39 9.55
CA GLU A 59 -6.07 -4.26 9.62
C GLU A 59 -6.25 -5.40 8.62
N VAL A 60 -5.22 -5.67 7.83
CA VAL A 60 -5.15 -6.86 6.98
C VAL A 60 -4.38 -7.94 7.72
N ASP A 61 -5.02 -9.08 7.91
CA ASP A 61 -4.41 -10.31 8.40
C ASP A 61 -4.36 -11.37 7.27
N ASP A 62 -3.90 -12.58 7.58
CA ASP A 62 -3.80 -13.66 6.57
C ASP A 62 -5.18 -14.20 6.13
N GLY A 63 -6.24 -13.95 6.89
CA GLY A 63 -7.61 -14.38 6.58
C GLY A 63 -8.44 -13.32 5.86
N THR A 64 -7.89 -12.12 5.65
CA THR A 64 -8.60 -11.00 5.01
C THR A 64 -8.89 -11.31 3.55
N ASP A 65 -10.17 -11.19 3.17
CA ASP A 65 -10.66 -11.33 1.79
C ASP A 65 -11.22 -9.99 1.29
N PHE A 66 -10.48 -9.34 0.39
CA PHE A 66 -10.86 -8.02 -0.12
C PHE A 66 -12.13 -8.04 -0.97
N TRP A 67 -12.34 -9.11 -1.74
CA TRP A 67 -13.52 -9.22 -2.60
C TRP A 67 -14.77 -9.37 -1.74
N ALA A 68 -14.73 -10.26 -0.75
CA ALA A 68 -15.82 -10.47 0.19
C ALA A 68 -16.15 -9.19 0.97
N GLU A 69 -15.14 -8.45 1.41
CA GLU A 69 -15.33 -7.16 2.11
C GLU A 69 -16.05 -6.13 1.24
N VAL A 70 -15.65 -5.99 -0.04
CA VAL A 70 -16.31 -5.08 -0.98
C VAL A 70 -17.76 -5.49 -1.24
N VAL A 71 -18.00 -6.78 -1.48
CA VAL A 71 -19.36 -7.31 -1.72
C VAL A 71 -20.24 -7.16 -0.49
N HIS A 72 -19.70 -7.43 0.70
CA HIS A 72 -20.42 -7.23 1.95
C HIS A 72 -20.88 -5.77 2.11
N ARG A 73 -20.01 -4.79 1.89
CA ARG A 73 -20.37 -3.37 1.96
C ARG A 73 -21.46 -2.99 0.95
N ARG A 74 -21.29 -3.41 -0.31
CA ARG A 74 -22.26 -3.12 -1.38
C ARG A 74 -23.64 -3.72 -1.12
N THR A 75 -23.70 -4.95 -0.62
CA THR A 75 -24.98 -5.61 -0.28
C THR A 75 -25.69 -4.93 0.91
N HIS A 76 -24.96 -4.21 1.76
CA HIS A 76 -25.50 -3.41 2.85
C HIS A 76 -25.70 -1.93 2.48
N GLY A 77 -25.81 -1.64 1.17
CA GLY A 77 -26.14 -0.30 0.66
C GLY A 77 -25.01 0.73 0.74
N ARG A 78 -23.77 0.30 1.00
CA ARG A 78 -22.60 1.17 1.00
C ARG A 78 -21.85 1.03 -0.33
N PRO A 79 -21.75 2.09 -1.14
CA PRO A 79 -20.91 2.04 -2.33
C PRO A 79 -19.45 1.79 -1.92
N VAL A 80 -18.68 1.23 -2.84
CA VAL A 80 -17.22 1.13 -2.71
C VAL A 80 -16.67 1.44 -4.07
N ASP A 81 -16.04 2.60 -4.18
CA ASP A 81 -15.54 3.13 -5.44
C ASP A 81 -14.04 2.89 -5.61
N TYR A 82 -13.29 2.80 -4.50
CA TYR A 82 -11.86 2.51 -4.51
C TYR A 82 -11.37 1.89 -3.21
N LEU A 83 -10.24 1.20 -3.27
CA LEU A 83 -9.48 0.73 -2.11
C LEU A 83 -8.12 1.45 -2.04
N ILE A 84 -7.71 1.76 -0.82
CA ILE A 84 -6.32 2.13 -0.49
C ILE A 84 -5.72 0.94 0.26
N ALA A 85 -4.67 0.34 -0.29
CA ALA A 85 -3.95 -0.78 0.31
C ALA A 85 -2.55 -0.33 0.73
N ASP A 86 -2.38 0.09 1.98
CA ASP A 86 -1.07 0.50 2.52
C ASP A 86 -0.27 -0.70 3.05
N GLU A 87 1.05 -0.53 3.07
CA GLU A 87 2.04 -1.56 3.45
C GLU A 87 1.85 -2.89 2.69
N ALA A 88 1.45 -2.80 1.42
CA ALA A 88 1.05 -3.92 0.57
C ALA A 88 2.18 -4.93 0.27
N GLN A 89 3.43 -4.59 0.57
CA GLN A 89 4.53 -5.55 0.51
C GLN A 89 4.33 -6.74 1.47
N PHE A 90 3.55 -6.55 2.54
CA PHE A 90 3.25 -7.61 3.51
C PHE A 90 2.02 -8.43 3.15
N TYR A 91 1.34 -8.11 2.05
CA TYR A 91 0.20 -8.90 1.60
C TYR A 91 0.71 -10.20 0.96
N THR A 92 -0.11 -11.24 1.03
CA THR A 92 0.19 -12.49 0.33
C THR A 92 -0.05 -12.34 -1.17
N ALA A 93 0.54 -13.21 -2.00
CA ALA A 93 0.27 -13.22 -3.44
C ALA A 93 -1.23 -13.41 -3.75
N ALA A 94 -1.91 -14.29 -3.00
CA ALA A 94 -3.34 -14.52 -3.14
C ALA A 94 -4.18 -13.28 -2.79
N GLN A 95 -3.75 -12.51 -1.80
CA GLN A 95 -4.37 -11.22 -1.46
C GLN A 95 -4.21 -10.20 -2.58
N VAL A 96 -3.07 -10.18 -3.26
CA VAL A 96 -2.87 -9.34 -4.45
C VAL A 96 -3.73 -9.82 -5.63
N ASP A 97 -3.88 -11.13 -5.83
CA ASP A 97 -4.81 -11.68 -6.84
C ASP A 97 -6.26 -11.21 -6.57
N GLN A 98 -6.68 -11.19 -5.31
CA GLN A 98 -7.99 -10.68 -4.92
C GLN A 98 -8.15 -9.18 -5.24
N LEU A 99 -7.10 -8.36 -5.04
CA LEU A 99 -7.13 -6.95 -5.41
C LEU A 99 -7.30 -6.76 -6.92
N ALA A 100 -6.58 -7.51 -7.74
CA ALA A 100 -6.77 -7.49 -9.20
C ALA A 100 -8.19 -7.93 -9.57
N ARG A 101 -8.70 -8.99 -8.95
CA ARG A 101 -10.08 -9.45 -9.14
C ARG A 101 -11.13 -8.40 -8.76
N VAL A 102 -10.89 -7.61 -7.71
CA VAL A 102 -11.75 -6.49 -7.32
C VAL A 102 -11.79 -5.41 -8.41
N VAL A 103 -10.66 -5.12 -9.04
CA VAL A 103 -10.60 -4.19 -10.19
C VAL A 103 -11.39 -4.74 -11.37
N ASP A 104 -11.08 -5.97 -11.79
CA ASP A 104 -11.63 -6.58 -13.01
C ASP A 104 -13.12 -6.89 -12.91
N GLU A 105 -13.55 -7.51 -11.80
CA GLU A 105 -14.91 -8.02 -11.67
C GLU A 105 -15.88 -7.02 -11.03
N LEU A 106 -15.38 -6.13 -10.15
CA LEU A 106 -16.23 -5.21 -9.39
C LEU A 106 -16.12 -3.75 -9.84
N ALA A 107 -15.21 -3.46 -10.78
CA ALA A 107 -14.93 -2.12 -11.30
C ALA A 107 -14.61 -1.11 -10.18
N VAL A 108 -13.81 -1.53 -9.20
CA VAL A 108 -13.34 -0.71 -8.07
C VAL A 108 -11.87 -0.39 -8.27
N ASP A 109 -11.49 0.89 -8.23
CA ASP A 109 -10.06 1.26 -8.32
C ASP A 109 -9.28 0.73 -7.12
N VAL A 110 -8.06 0.24 -7.32
CA VAL A 110 -7.18 -0.16 -6.21
C VAL A 110 -5.86 0.59 -6.29
N PHE A 111 -5.55 1.33 -5.23
CA PHE A 111 -4.27 2.02 -5.07
C PHE A 111 -3.47 1.34 -3.97
N ALA A 112 -2.48 0.55 -4.36
CA ALA A 112 -1.58 -0.16 -3.46
C ALA A 112 -0.31 0.66 -3.21
N PHE A 113 0.14 0.70 -1.96
CA PHE A 113 1.33 1.42 -1.52
C PHE A 113 2.27 0.48 -0.79
N GLY A 114 3.55 0.47 -1.15
CA GLY A 114 4.51 -0.40 -0.48
C GLY A 114 5.95 -0.22 -0.92
N ILE A 115 6.88 -0.85 -0.20
CA ILE A 115 8.30 -0.92 -0.59
C ILE A 115 8.52 -2.14 -1.49
N SER A 116 9.28 -2.02 -2.59
CA SER A 116 9.47 -3.16 -3.49
C SER A 116 10.29 -4.28 -2.85
N THR A 117 11.39 -3.92 -2.19
CA THR A 117 12.41 -4.86 -1.72
C THR A 117 12.72 -4.71 -0.23
N ASP A 118 13.10 -5.84 0.35
CA ASP A 118 13.67 -5.91 1.70
C ASP A 118 15.09 -5.33 1.75
N PHE A 119 15.69 -5.35 2.94
CA PHE A 119 17.04 -4.81 3.15
C PHE A 119 18.15 -5.61 2.46
N ARG A 120 17.82 -6.79 1.91
CA ARG A 120 18.72 -7.66 1.14
C ARG A 120 18.52 -7.49 -0.36
N ALA A 121 17.78 -6.47 -0.77
CA ALA A 121 17.38 -6.19 -2.15
C ALA A 121 16.60 -7.33 -2.80
N ARG A 122 15.87 -8.14 -2.02
CA ARG A 122 14.94 -9.14 -2.53
C ARG A 122 13.53 -8.58 -2.53
N LEU A 123 12.76 -8.83 -3.59
CA LEU A 123 11.37 -8.41 -3.65
C LEU A 123 10.58 -9.04 -2.50
N PHE A 124 9.72 -8.24 -1.88
CA PHE A 124 8.69 -8.80 -1.01
C PHE A 124 7.70 -9.61 -1.86
N PRO A 125 7.12 -10.71 -1.36
CA PRO A 125 6.17 -11.52 -2.11
C PRO A 125 4.96 -10.72 -2.62
N GLY A 126 4.35 -9.89 -1.77
CA GLY A 126 3.22 -9.04 -2.16
C GLY A 126 3.61 -8.02 -3.24
N SER A 127 4.78 -7.39 -3.10
CA SER A 127 5.28 -6.45 -4.10
C SER A 127 5.67 -7.12 -5.41
N ALA A 128 6.26 -8.32 -5.38
CA ALA A 128 6.53 -9.10 -6.58
C ALA A 128 5.23 -9.36 -7.34
N ARG A 129 4.18 -9.80 -6.64
CA ARG A 129 2.89 -10.06 -7.26
C ARG A 129 2.21 -8.80 -7.79
N LEU A 130 2.33 -7.68 -7.08
CA LEU A 130 1.83 -6.38 -7.54
C LEU A 130 2.54 -5.92 -8.82
N VAL A 131 3.84 -6.13 -8.93
CA VAL A 131 4.59 -5.81 -10.17
C VAL A 131 4.14 -6.67 -11.34
N GLU A 132 3.73 -7.92 -11.09
CA GLU A 132 3.23 -8.81 -12.14
C GLU A 132 1.82 -8.44 -12.64
N LEU A 133 0.96 -7.92 -11.74
CA LEU A 133 -0.47 -7.74 -12.01
C LEU A 133 -0.94 -6.31 -12.19
N ALA A 134 -0.26 -5.32 -11.59
CA ALA A 134 -0.74 -3.95 -11.63
C ALA A 134 -0.76 -3.41 -13.07
N ASP A 135 -1.83 -2.72 -13.44
CA ASP A 135 -1.92 -1.97 -14.69
C ASP A 135 -0.79 -0.94 -14.78
N ARG A 136 -0.42 -0.36 -13.63
CA ARG A 136 0.63 0.64 -13.51
C ARG A 136 1.47 0.42 -12.25
N VAL A 137 2.78 0.49 -12.42
CA VAL A 137 3.73 0.57 -11.31
C VAL A 137 4.36 1.96 -11.32
N GLU A 138 4.13 2.72 -10.26
CA GLU A 138 4.61 4.09 -10.12
C GLU A 138 5.65 4.22 -9.02
N VAL A 139 6.83 4.72 -9.37
CA VAL A 139 7.83 5.09 -8.37
C VAL A 139 7.55 6.50 -7.88
N LEU A 140 7.37 6.68 -6.56
CA LEU A 140 7.14 8.00 -5.98
C LEU A 140 8.27 8.98 -6.32
N GLN A 141 7.88 10.19 -6.72
CA GLN A 141 8.81 11.23 -7.15
C GLN A 141 9.54 11.90 -5.99
N VAL A 142 8.95 11.88 -4.79
CA VAL A 142 9.59 12.37 -3.58
C VAL A 142 10.72 11.40 -3.22
N ARG A 143 11.95 11.89 -3.24
CA ARG A 143 13.16 11.08 -3.06
C ARG A 143 13.55 11.08 -1.59
N ALA A 144 13.56 9.90 -0.98
CA ALA A 144 14.33 9.73 0.25
C ALA A 144 15.82 9.94 -0.06
N LEU A 145 16.57 10.46 0.91
CA LEU A 145 18.00 10.69 0.79
C LEU A 145 18.77 9.58 1.51
N CYS A 146 19.81 9.09 0.85
CA CYS A 146 20.82 8.25 1.47
C CYS A 146 21.66 9.10 2.45
N TRP A 147 22.42 8.45 3.33
CA TRP A 147 23.38 9.11 4.22
C TRP A 147 24.40 9.98 3.47
N CYS A 148 24.69 9.67 2.21
CA CYS A 148 25.55 10.50 1.35
C CYS A 148 24.85 11.71 0.73
N GLY A 149 23.57 11.95 1.03
CA GLY A 149 22.77 13.04 0.47
C GLY A 149 22.25 12.82 -0.96
N GLN A 150 22.65 11.71 -1.62
CA GLN A 150 22.10 11.32 -2.92
C GLN A 150 20.76 10.60 -2.76
N ARG A 151 20.04 10.43 -3.87
CA ARG A 151 18.76 9.69 -3.90
C ARG A 151 18.95 8.27 -3.35
N ALA A 152 18.18 7.91 -2.33
CA ALA A 152 18.06 6.53 -1.87
C ALA A 152 17.27 5.70 -2.89
N THR A 153 17.77 4.50 -3.18
CA THR A 153 17.13 3.53 -4.08
C THR A 153 16.77 2.22 -3.38
N HIS A 154 17.36 1.96 -2.22
CA HIS A 154 17.19 0.75 -1.44
C HIS A 154 16.99 1.09 0.03
N ASN A 155 16.38 0.16 0.76
CA ASN A 155 16.30 0.24 2.21
C ASN A 155 17.50 -0.50 2.80
N ALA A 156 18.18 0.12 3.75
CA ALA A 156 19.22 -0.55 4.54
C ALA A 156 18.68 -0.82 5.95
N ARG A 157 19.07 -1.96 6.51
CA ARG A 157 18.86 -2.25 7.93
C ARG A 157 20.17 -2.06 8.66
N THR A 158 20.14 -1.40 9.81
CA THR A 158 21.30 -1.22 10.66
C THR A 158 21.06 -1.84 12.04
N VAL A 159 22.12 -2.41 12.62
CA VAL A 159 22.18 -2.86 14.01
C VAL A 159 23.41 -2.21 14.61
N ASP A 160 23.24 -1.45 15.70
CA ASP A 160 24.31 -0.69 16.34
C ASP A 160 25.10 0.23 15.38
N GLY A 161 24.40 0.82 14.41
CA GLY A 161 24.98 1.72 13.41
C GLY A 161 25.71 1.03 12.25
N VAL A 162 25.79 -0.31 12.25
CA VAL A 162 26.42 -1.11 11.19
C VAL A 162 25.34 -1.69 10.28
N MET A 163 25.52 -1.57 8.96
CA MET A 163 24.61 -2.16 7.98
C MET A 163 24.68 -3.69 8.04
N VAL A 164 23.53 -4.35 8.13
CA VAL A 164 23.42 -5.80 8.04
C VAL A 164 22.91 -6.21 6.65
N VAL A 165 23.48 -7.29 6.11
CA VAL A 165 23.17 -7.83 4.77
C VAL A 165 22.52 -9.21 4.84
N GLU A 166 22.38 -9.76 6.05
CA GLU A 166 21.81 -11.07 6.32
C GLU A 166 20.82 -10.99 7.50
N GLY A 167 19.94 -11.98 7.59
CA GLY A 167 18.88 -12.09 8.60
C GLY A 167 17.48 -12.22 8.02
#